data_AF-A0AAV1Q3S2-F1
#
_entry.id   AF-A0AAV1Q3S2-F1
#
_cell.length_a   1.000
_cell.length_b   1.000
_cell.length_c   1.000
_cell.angle_alpha   90.00
_cell.angle_beta   90.00
_cell.angle_gamma   90.00
#
_symmetry.space_group_name_H-M   'P 1'
#
loop_
_entity.id
_entity.type
_entity.pdbx_description
1 polymer ?
#
loop_
_entity_poly.entity_id
_entity_poly.type
_entity_poly.pdbx_seq_one_letter_code
_entity_poly.pdbx_strand_id
1 'polypeptide(L)'
;MSLSESLQALQQLRELTTKYSGSLLLQKKLKDVEPIVKIVELDGGDLVKDCSDDIERMLGSKMKSVKRLAESAEDADLYHDFNATLEFDYYNAMMINSGDEDGNYPELGGEFPLEENEHFNNLLVNTVQSNIQVPTNVYNKGIKWTPDPNGVAAFDCRNRNWYIQAATSPKDIIIMVDISGSMKGLKMTIAKHTINTILDTLGENDFVNVIAYTDYVRYVEPCFRGTLVQADLDNRELLVEELHVKGEAKIKNAMKESFKILNEVRVSSEVRGYYTHISTLADVQENVMEYLHVLSRPMVINHDHDIIWTEAYMDTVLFTTKAQSLLLMTSVAMPVFSKKTETLSHGILLGVVGSDIPLMEVMKLAPRYMLGAHGYAFLITNNGYILAHPDLRPLVS
;
A
#
# COMPACT_ATOMS: atom_id res chain seq x y z
N MET A 1 -16.11 45.12 -33.91
CA MET A 1 -15.25 45.93 -33.03
C MET A 1 -13.97 46.22 -33.77
N SER A 2 -13.72 47.49 -34.08
CA SER A 2 -12.43 47.93 -34.60
C SER A 2 -11.36 47.76 -33.51
N LEU A 3 -10.11 47.46 -33.89
CA LEU A 3 -8.98 47.36 -32.96
C LEU A 3 -8.86 48.60 -32.04
N SER A 4 -9.25 49.78 -32.53
CA SER A 4 -9.27 51.03 -31.76
C SER A 4 -10.31 51.05 -30.65
N GLU A 5 -11.53 50.54 -30.88
CA GLU A 5 -12.58 50.48 -29.86
C GLU A 5 -12.21 49.53 -28.71
N SER A 6 -11.62 48.38 -29.06
CA SER A 6 -11.11 47.42 -28.07
C SER A 6 -10.02 48.02 -27.18
N LEU A 7 -9.13 48.84 -27.78
CA LEU A 7 -8.02 49.48 -27.08
C LEU A 7 -8.52 50.58 -26.14
N GLN A 8 -9.54 51.33 -26.58
CA GLN A 8 -10.19 52.38 -25.79
C GLN A 8 -10.95 51.79 -24.59
N ALA A 9 -11.64 50.67 -24.79
CA ALA A 9 -12.31 49.93 -23.71
C ALA A 9 -11.30 49.40 -22.67
N LEU A 10 -10.16 48.84 -23.12
CA LEU A 10 -9.09 48.40 -22.23
C LEU A 10 -8.48 49.54 -21.40
N GLN A 11 -8.29 50.72 -22.00
CA GLN A 11 -7.80 51.90 -21.28
C GLN A 11 -8.80 52.35 -20.20
N GLN A 12 -10.09 52.45 -20.52
CA GLN A 12 -11.12 52.80 -19.55
C GLN A 12 -11.21 51.78 -18.41
N LEU A 13 -11.09 50.48 -18.72
CA LEU A 13 -11.14 49.41 -17.74
C LEU A 13 -9.92 49.45 -16.82
N ARG A 14 -8.73 49.78 -17.35
CA ARG A 14 -7.52 49.99 -16.56
C ARG A 14 -7.65 51.19 -15.62
N GLU A 15 -8.18 52.32 -16.09
CA GLU A 15 -8.40 53.51 -15.26
C GLU A 15 -9.42 53.25 -14.14
N LEU A 16 -10.52 52.57 -14.45
CA LEU A 16 -11.50 52.14 -13.47
C LEU A 16 -10.86 51.22 -12.42
N THR A 17 -10.15 50.19 -12.88
CA THR A 17 -9.55 49.19 -11.99
C THR A 17 -8.48 49.82 -11.10
N THR A 18 -7.61 50.68 -11.63
CA THR A 18 -6.56 51.36 -10.83
C THR A 18 -7.15 52.33 -9.81
N LYS A 19 -8.24 53.03 -10.15
CA LYS A 19 -8.90 53.97 -9.23
C LYS A 19 -9.65 53.27 -8.10
N TYR A 20 -10.34 52.16 -8.39
CA TYR A 20 -11.21 51.48 -7.41
C TYR A 20 -10.57 50.28 -6.71
N SER A 21 -9.56 49.61 -7.30
CA SER A 21 -8.85 48.49 -6.64
C SER A 21 -8.04 48.93 -5.43
N GLY A 22 -7.65 50.21 -5.34
CA GLY A 22 -6.79 50.71 -4.27
C GLY A 22 -5.37 50.16 -4.30
N SER A 23 -4.93 49.50 -5.37
CA SER A 23 -3.58 48.91 -5.49
C SER A 23 -2.45 49.93 -5.27
N LEU A 24 -2.61 51.15 -5.79
CA LEU A 24 -1.66 52.26 -5.57
C LEU A 24 -1.63 52.73 -4.12
N LEU A 25 -2.77 52.71 -3.42
CA LEU A 25 -2.85 53.07 -2.00
C LEU A 25 -2.17 52.00 -1.14
N LEU A 26 -2.40 50.71 -1.45
CA LEU A 26 -1.74 49.59 -0.80
C LEU A 26 -0.21 49.68 -0.95
N GLN A 27 0.28 49.95 -2.17
CA GLN A 27 1.71 50.07 -2.44
C GLN A 27 2.34 51.22 -1.65
N LYS A 28 1.64 52.36 -1.53
CA LYS A 28 2.11 53.49 -0.72
C LYS A 28 2.15 53.13 0.77
N LYS A 29 1.10 52.47 1.28
CA LYS A 29 1.04 52.03 2.67
C LYS A 29 2.09 50.97 3.00
N LEU A 30 2.42 50.08 2.06
CA LEU A 30 3.50 49.11 2.25
C LEU A 30 4.85 49.81 2.46
N LYS A 31 5.12 50.87 1.68
CA LYS A 31 6.33 51.70 1.84
C LYS A 31 6.38 52.46 3.16
N ASP A 32 5.22 52.92 3.66
CA ASP A 32 5.14 53.57 4.97
C ASP A 32 5.55 52.61 6.12
N VAL A 33 5.34 51.31 5.95
CA VAL A 33 5.58 50.25 6.96
C VAL A 33 6.90 49.50 6.73
N GLU A 34 7.56 49.71 5.58
CA GLU A 34 8.86 49.15 5.21
C GLU A 34 9.96 49.33 6.29
N PRO A 35 10.03 50.45 7.06
CA PRO A 35 11.01 50.57 8.14
C PRO A 35 10.77 49.61 9.32
N ILE A 36 9.56 49.08 9.45
CA ILE A 36 9.12 48.19 10.54
C ILE A 36 9.19 46.72 10.10
N VAL A 37 9.25 46.46 8.79
CA VAL A 37 9.25 45.11 8.21
C VAL A 37 10.62 44.82 7.61
N LYS A 38 11.26 43.75 8.07
CA LYS A 38 12.52 43.31 7.50
C LYS A 38 12.25 42.39 6.31
N ILE A 39 12.66 42.81 5.11
CA ILE A 39 12.70 41.93 3.95
C ILE A 39 13.90 40.99 4.13
N VAL A 40 13.62 39.69 4.17
CA VAL A 40 14.63 38.63 4.30
C VAL A 40 14.64 37.88 2.98
N GLU A 41 15.81 37.78 2.37
CA GLU A 41 16.03 36.91 1.22
C GLU A 41 16.03 35.46 1.73
N LEU A 42 15.25 34.61 1.07
CA LEU A 42 15.11 33.20 1.41
C LEU A 42 15.87 32.39 0.36
N ASP A 43 16.87 31.63 0.80
CA ASP A 43 17.52 30.65 -0.06
C ASP A 43 16.66 29.38 -0.12
N GLY A 44 16.27 28.98 -1.33
CA GLY A 44 15.51 27.75 -1.55
C GLY A 44 16.32 26.50 -1.19
N GLY A 45 17.65 26.54 -1.32
CA GLY A 45 18.50 25.40 -0.97
C GLY A 45 18.47 25.09 0.52
N ASP A 46 18.64 26.12 1.35
CA ASP A 46 18.57 26.00 2.81
C ASP A 46 17.16 25.59 3.26
N LEU A 47 16.10 26.16 2.66
CA LEU A 47 14.72 25.78 2.98
C LEU A 47 14.42 24.31 2.70
N VAL A 48 14.90 23.78 1.57
CA VAL A 48 14.73 22.37 1.23
C VAL A 48 15.51 21.48 2.20
N LYS A 49 16.71 21.91 2.58
CA LYS A 49 17.54 21.17 3.54
C LYS A 49 16.88 21.11 4.92
N ASP A 50 16.45 22.25 5.45
CA ASP A 50 15.76 22.32 6.75
C ASP A 50 14.48 21.46 6.73
N CYS A 51 13.70 21.53 5.65
CA CYS A 51 12.51 20.71 5.47
C CYS A 51 12.85 19.21 5.39
N SER A 52 13.93 18.85 4.69
CA SER A 52 14.42 17.48 4.60
C SER A 52 14.84 16.95 5.97
N ASP A 53 15.58 17.73 6.76
CA ASP A 53 16.04 17.35 8.10
C ASP A 53 14.87 17.12 9.06
N ASP A 54 13.83 17.96 8.99
CA ASP A 54 12.62 17.81 9.80
C ASP A 54 11.80 16.56 9.40
N ILE A 55 11.67 16.30 8.10
CA ILE A 55 11.02 15.09 7.58
C ILE A 55 11.82 13.85 7.98
N GLU A 56 13.14 13.85 7.80
CA GLU A 56 14.02 12.75 8.20
C GLU A 56 13.91 12.45 9.69
N ARG A 57 13.87 13.48 10.54
CA ARG A 57 13.70 13.30 11.99
C ARG A 57 12.38 12.62 12.33
N MET A 58 11.28 13.03 11.69
CA MET A 58 9.96 12.45 11.92
C MET A 58 9.87 11.01 11.41
N LEU A 59 10.25 10.78 10.15
CA LEU A 59 10.24 9.46 9.53
C LEU A 59 11.20 8.50 10.23
N GLY A 60 12.39 8.98 10.59
CA GLY A 60 13.39 8.22 11.35
C GLY A 60 12.93 7.87 12.78
N SER A 61 12.13 8.72 13.41
CA SER A 61 11.49 8.39 14.71
C SER A 61 10.48 7.25 14.56
N LYS A 62 9.65 7.30 13.51
CA LYS A 62 8.68 6.24 13.19
C LYS A 62 9.36 4.92 12.84
N MET A 63 10.40 4.96 12.03
CA MET A 63 11.24 3.81 11.70
C MET A 63 11.84 3.15 12.95
N LYS A 64 12.41 3.94 13.87
CA LYS A 64 12.93 3.43 15.15
C LYS A 64 11.84 2.79 16.01
N SER A 65 10.61 3.32 15.99
CA SER A 65 9.48 2.74 16.71
C SER A 65 9.09 1.39 16.15
N VAL A 66 8.95 1.26 14.82
CA VAL A 66 8.61 0.00 14.15
C VAL A 66 9.68 -1.06 14.42
N LYS A 67 10.96 -0.67 14.35
CA LYS A 67 12.06 -1.58 14.65
C LYS A 67 11.99 -2.16 16.07
N ARG A 68 11.75 -1.31 17.06
CA ARG A 68 11.60 -1.75 18.45
C ARG A 68 10.42 -2.69 18.65
N LEU A 69 9.31 -2.44 17.95
CA LEU A 69 8.12 -3.29 18.01
C LEU A 69 8.39 -4.67 17.38
N ALA A 70 9.05 -4.69 16.22
CA ALA A 70 9.46 -5.94 15.57
C ALA A 70 10.38 -6.75 16.49
N GLU A 71 11.46 -6.15 17.01
CA GLU A 71 12.37 -6.82 17.94
C GLU A 71 11.64 -7.38 19.18
N SER A 72 10.72 -6.59 19.76
CA SER A 72 9.92 -7.04 20.91
C SER A 72 9.00 -8.21 20.58
N ALA A 73 8.44 -8.25 19.37
CA ALA A 73 7.58 -9.35 18.92
C ALA A 73 8.38 -10.64 18.67
N GLU A 74 9.58 -10.52 18.09
CA GLU A 74 10.49 -11.66 17.90
C GLU A 74 10.95 -12.24 19.25
N ASP A 75 11.27 -11.38 20.21
CA ASP A 75 11.67 -11.80 21.55
C ASP A 75 10.48 -12.44 22.29
N ALA A 76 9.26 -11.91 22.12
CA ALA A 76 8.06 -12.51 22.68
C ALA A 76 7.80 -13.92 22.11
N ASP A 77 7.96 -14.15 20.80
CA ASP A 77 7.87 -15.50 20.24
C ASP A 77 8.98 -16.41 20.79
N LEU A 78 10.22 -15.94 20.84
CA LEU A 78 11.36 -16.73 21.31
C LEU A 78 11.15 -17.33 22.70
N TYR A 79 10.53 -16.58 23.62
CA TYR A 79 10.21 -17.03 24.98
C TYR A 79 8.81 -17.64 25.14
N HIS A 80 8.04 -17.75 24.05
CA HIS A 80 6.70 -18.32 24.08
C HIS A 80 6.72 -19.84 23.88
N ASP A 81 6.21 -20.55 24.89
CA ASP A 81 5.93 -21.98 24.82
C ASP A 81 4.47 -22.23 24.43
N PHE A 82 4.26 -23.05 23.40
CA PHE A 82 2.92 -23.36 22.91
C PHE A 82 2.10 -24.10 23.97
N ASN A 83 0.90 -23.57 24.25
CA ASN A 83 -0.06 -24.19 25.15
C ASN A 83 -1.45 -24.24 24.50
N ALA A 84 -1.91 -25.45 24.17
CA ALA A 84 -3.20 -25.67 23.53
C ALA A 84 -4.42 -25.35 24.40
N THR A 85 -4.25 -25.27 25.73
CA THR A 85 -5.34 -24.96 26.68
C THR A 85 -5.33 -23.50 27.13
N LEU A 86 -4.51 -22.65 26.50
CA LEU A 86 -4.44 -21.24 26.86
C LEU A 86 -5.74 -20.53 26.49
N GLU A 87 -6.40 -19.93 27.47
CA GLU A 87 -7.55 -19.07 27.23
C GLU A 87 -7.06 -17.65 26.94
N PHE A 88 -7.43 -17.13 25.76
CA PHE A 88 -7.14 -15.76 25.36
C PHE A 88 -8.34 -14.86 25.64
N ASP A 89 -8.07 -13.72 26.28
CA ASP A 89 -9.02 -12.64 26.55
C ASP A 89 -8.50 -11.36 25.89
N TYR A 90 -9.22 -10.89 24.87
CA TYR A 90 -8.87 -9.69 24.11
C TYR A 90 -10.13 -9.08 23.50
N TYR A 91 -10.04 -7.81 23.11
CA TYR A 91 -11.15 -7.11 22.46
C TYR A 91 -11.13 -7.32 20.95
N ASN A 92 -12.17 -7.92 20.39
CA ASN A 92 -12.32 -8.07 18.95
C ASN A 92 -12.84 -6.76 18.35
N ALA A 93 -12.08 -6.18 17.42
CA ALA A 93 -12.35 -4.87 16.83
C ALA A 93 -13.72 -4.75 16.15
N MET A 94 -14.32 -5.84 15.68
CA MET A 94 -15.64 -5.82 15.02
C MET A 94 -16.82 -5.95 16.00
N MET A 95 -16.57 -6.33 17.25
CA MET A 95 -17.61 -6.63 18.24
C MET A 95 -17.53 -5.75 19.49
N ILE A 96 -16.54 -4.86 19.57
CA ILE A 96 -16.50 -3.89 20.66
C ILE A 96 -17.78 -3.06 20.70
N ASN A 97 -18.30 -2.84 21.91
CA ASN A 97 -19.47 -1.98 22.15
C ASN A 97 -20.77 -2.42 21.43
N SER A 98 -20.85 -3.66 20.92
CA SER A 98 -22.07 -4.21 20.31
C SER A 98 -22.88 -5.03 21.32
N GLY A 99 -23.32 -4.40 22.41
CA GLY A 99 -24.18 -5.04 23.40
C GLY A 99 -25.59 -5.29 22.86
N ASP A 100 -26.19 -6.42 23.21
CA ASP A 100 -27.59 -6.71 22.92
C ASP A 100 -28.53 -5.77 23.70
N GLU A 101 -29.82 -5.74 23.36
CA GLU A 101 -30.84 -4.91 24.05
C GLU A 101 -30.91 -5.18 25.58
N ASP A 102 -30.46 -6.36 26.02
CA ASP A 102 -30.38 -6.77 27.42
C ASP A 102 -29.07 -6.36 28.13
N GLY A 103 -28.15 -5.65 27.44
CA GLY A 103 -26.88 -5.20 27.98
C GLY A 103 -25.79 -6.28 28.10
N ASN A 104 -26.00 -7.44 27.47
CA ASN A 104 -25.00 -8.50 27.38
C ASN A 104 -24.12 -8.29 26.15
N TYR A 105 -22.81 -8.50 26.30
CA TYR A 105 -21.85 -8.39 25.20
C TYR A 105 -21.52 -9.76 24.61
N PRO A 106 -21.26 -9.84 23.28
CA PRO A 106 -20.70 -11.04 22.65
C PRO A 106 -19.37 -11.46 23.29
N GLU A 107 -19.01 -12.75 23.17
CA GLU A 107 -17.70 -13.24 23.60
C GLU A 107 -16.59 -12.46 22.85
N LEU A 108 -15.67 -11.82 23.59
CA LEU A 108 -14.63 -10.89 23.09
C LEU A 108 -15.13 -9.51 22.60
N GLY A 109 -16.42 -9.20 22.72
CA GLY A 109 -17.06 -7.94 22.29
C GLY A 109 -17.36 -6.95 23.42
N GLY A 110 -16.72 -7.11 24.58
CA GLY A 110 -16.99 -6.34 25.79
C GLY A 110 -16.91 -4.81 25.63
N GLU A 111 -17.28 -4.09 26.69
CA GLU A 111 -17.21 -2.62 26.72
C GLU A 111 -15.76 -2.15 26.53
N PHE A 112 -15.55 -1.42 25.44
CA PHE A 112 -14.25 -0.87 25.08
C PHE A 112 -14.35 0.66 25.14
N PRO A 113 -13.74 1.32 26.14
CA PRO A 113 -13.88 2.76 26.31
C PRO A 113 -13.17 3.48 25.17
N LEU A 114 -13.89 4.39 24.51
CA LEU A 114 -13.38 5.17 23.39
C LEU A 114 -13.55 6.66 23.69
N GLU A 115 -12.53 7.45 23.41
CA GLU A 115 -12.53 8.90 23.59
C GLU A 115 -12.17 9.59 22.26
N GLU A 116 -12.73 10.76 22.00
CA GLU A 116 -12.37 11.54 20.81
C GLU A 116 -10.92 12.02 20.90
N ASN A 117 -10.17 11.84 19.82
CA ASN A 117 -8.76 12.25 19.78
C ASN A 117 -8.43 13.08 18.54
N GLU A 118 -7.89 14.27 18.75
CA GLU A 118 -7.52 15.21 17.68
C GLU A 118 -6.48 14.64 16.71
N HIS A 119 -5.55 13.80 17.20
CA HIS A 119 -4.55 13.14 16.36
C HIS A 119 -5.15 12.10 15.41
N PHE A 120 -6.38 11.65 15.69
CA PHE A 120 -7.15 10.72 14.87
C PHE A 120 -8.35 11.43 14.22
N ASN A 121 -8.27 12.74 13.96
CA ASN A 121 -9.36 13.54 13.38
C ASN A 121 -10.67 13.48 14.19
N ASN A 122 -10.54 13.51 15.52
CA ASN A 122 -11.64 13.38 16.49
C ASN A 122 -12.41 12.06 16.37
N LEU A 123 -11.74 11.01 15.87
CA LEU A 123 -12.27 9.65 15.97
C LEU A 123 -12.23 9.17 17.41
N LEU A 124 -13.23 8.35 17.73
CA LEU A 124 -13.35 7.62 18.97
C LEU A 124 -12.31 6.51 19.00
N VAL A 125 -11.28 6.66 19.83
CA VAL A 125 -10.16 5.73 19.94
C VAL A 125 -9.84 5.43 21.40
N ASN A 126 -9.17 4.30 21.64
CA ASN A 126 -8.60 3.97 22.93
C ASN A 126 -7.07 4.05 22.83
N THR A 127 -6.43 4.82 23.70
CA THR A 127 -4.97 4.99 23.71
C THR A 127 -4.26 4.11 24.74
N VAL A 128 -5.01 3.33 25.52
CA VAL A 128 -4.50 2.49 26.61
C VAL A 128 -4.41 1.02 26.19
N GLN A 129 -5.39 0.52 25.44
CA GLN A 129 -5.49 -0.88 25.03
C GLN A 129 -5.62 -1.00 23.51
N SER A 130 -5.04 -2.06 22.95
CA SER A 130 -5.22 -2.45 21.55
C SER A 130 -6.37 -3.44 21.41
N ASN A 131 -7.07 -3.36 20.29
CA ASN A 131 -8.01 -4.39 19.85
C ASN A 131 -7.35 -5.30 18.80
N ILE A 132 -7.99 -6.42 18.48
CA ILE A 132 -7.51 -7.38 17.49
C ILE A 132 -8.59 -7.57 16.41
N GLN A 133 -8.18 -7.42 15.16
CA GLN A 133 -9.00 -7.73 14.00
C GLN A 133 -8.69 -9.15 13.52
N VAL A 134 -9.71 -10.01 13.45
CA VAL A 134 -9.60 -11.35 12.88
C VAL A 134 -10.38 -11.40 11.57
N PRO A 135 -9.77 -11.85 10.45
CA PRO A 135 -10.46 -12.00 9.18
C PRO A 135 -11.68 -12.91 9.29
N THR A 136 -12.70 -12.65 8.48
CA THR A 136 -14.01 -13.32 8.60
C THR A 136 -13.99 -14.81 8.22
N ASN A 137 -12.96 -15.25 7.49
CA ASN A 137 -12.74 -16.64 7.11
C ASN A 137 -11.98 -17.45 8.17
N VAL A 138 -11.45 -16.82 9.22
CA VAL A 138 -10.73 -17.50 10.31
C VAL A 138 -11.69 -17.76 11.46
N TYR A 139 -11.77 -19.02 11.90
CA TYR A 139 -12.58 -19.38 13.07
C TYR A 139 -12.05 -18.71 14.33
N ASN A 140 -12.90 -17.98 15.03
CA ASN A 140 -12.60 -17.33 16.29
C ASN A 140 -13.71 -17.68 17.28
N LYS A 141 -13.47 -18.65 18.19
CA LYS A 141 -14.37 -19.05 19.29
C LYS A 141 -15.88 -19.07 18.99
N GLY A 142 -16.31 -19.63 17.86
CA GLY A 142 -17.74 -19.82 17.57
C GLY A 142 -18.47 -18.56 17.11
N ILE A 143 -17.75 -17.47 16.82
CA ILE A 143 -18.30 -16.23 16.28
C ILE A 143 -18.90 -16.50 14.89
N LYS A 144 -20.22 -16.29 14.77
CA LYS A 144 -20.94 -16.36 13.50
C LYS A 144 -21.09 -14.95 12.96
N TRP A 145 -20.29 -14.59 11.96
CA TRP A 145 -20.37 -13.29 11.29
C TRP A 145 -21.76 -13.07 10.70
N THR A 146 -22.34 -11.91 10.97
CA THR A 146 -23.53 -11.43 10.28
C THR A 146 -23.12 -10.35 9.28
N PRO A 147 -23.49 -10.47 7.99
CA PRO A 147 -23.18 -9.44 7.01
C PRO A 147 -23.90 -8.14 7.38
N ASP A 148 -23.19 -7.02 7.30
CA ASP A 148 -23.77 -5.70 7.47
C ASP A 148 -24.54 -5.29 6.20
N PRO A 149 -25.33 -4.19 6.21
CA PRO A 149 -26.07 -3.71 5.05
C PRO A 149 -25.20 -3.33 3.83
N ASN A 150 -23.89 -3.09 4.04
CA ASN A 150 -22.90 -2.74 3.02
C ASN A 150 -22.06 -3.96 2.57
N GLY A 151 -22.28 -5.15 3.14
CA GLY A 151 -21.60 -6.39 2.81
C GLY A 151 -20.88 -7.03 4.01
N VAL A 152 -19.90 -7.88 3.73
CA VAL A 152 -18.99 -8.40 4.76
C VAL A 152 -17.73 -7.54 4.69
N ALA A 153 -17.42 -6.78 5.74
CA ALA A 153 -16.14 -6.10 5.89
C ALA A 153 -15.01 -7.13 6.09
N ALA A 154 -14.60 -7.77 4.99
CA ALA A 154 -13.51 -8.74 4.97
C ALA A 154 -12.16 -8.00 4.97
N PHE A 155 -11.76 -7.45 6.11
CA PHE A 155 -10.39 -6.95 6.28
C PHE A 155 -9.45 -8.13 6.54
N ASP A 156 -8.53 -8.36 5.59
CA ASP A 156 -7.35 -9.21 5.78
C ASP A 156 -6.10 -8.36 5.59
N CYS A 157 -5.22 -8.33 6.61
CA CYS A 157 -3.99 -7.56 6.56
C CYS A 157 -2.96 -8.16 5.59
N ARG A 158 -3.01 -9.47 5.34
CA ARG A 158 -2.06 -10.17 4.46
C ARG A 158 -2.21 -9.73 3.00
N ASN A 159 -3.40 -9.27 2.63
CA ASN A 159 -3.72 -8.77 1.29
C ASN A 159 -3.30 -7.31 1.08
N ARG A 160 -2.70 -6.65 2.08
CA ARG A 160 -2.33 -5.24 1.98
C ARG A 160 -0.90 -5.08 1.46
N ASN A 161 -0.69 -4.08 0.63
CA ASN A 161 0.61 -3.79 0.03
C ASN A 161 1.72 -3.64 1.08
N TRP A 162 1.46 -2.94 2.20
CA TRP A 162 2.43 -2.79 3.28
C TRP A 162 2.87 -4.12 3.90
N TYR A 163 1.97 -5.10 3.97
CA TYR A 163 2.28 -6.43 4.48
C TYR A 163 3.10 -7.20 3.45
N ILE A 164 2.64 -7.23 2.21
CA ILE A 164 3.27 -8.03 1.13
C ILE A 164 4.68 -7.53 0.80
N GLN A 165 4.86 -6.20 0.70
CA GLN A 165 6.15 -5.58 0.39
C GLN A 165 7.17 -5.73 1.52
N ALA A 166 6.73 -5.85 2.77
CA ALA A 166 7.64 -6.10 3.90
C ALA A 166 7.93 -7.58 4.09
N ALA A 167 6.97 -8.45 3.79
CA ALA A 167 7.11 -9.90 3.90
C ALA A 167 8.00 -10.51 2.82
N THR A 168 8.17 -9.82 1.68
CA THR A 168 8.91 -10.34 0.51
C THR A 168 9.85 -9.29 -0.07
N SER A 169 10.91 -9.75 -0.71
CA SER A 169 11.82 -8.87 -1.47
C SER A 169 11.27 -8.59 -2.88
N PRO A 170 11.73 -7.49 -3.52
CA PRO A 170 11.43 -7.22 -4.93
C PRO A 170 11.73 -8.43 -5.81
N LYS A 171 10.81 -8.75 -6.72
CA LYS A 171 10.81 -10.02 -7.45
C LYS A 171 10.54 -9.86 -8.93
N ASP A 172 11.28 -10.66 -9.70
CA ASP A 172 11.15 -10.83 -11.14
C ASP A 172 10.37 -12.12 -11.45
N ILE A 173 9.11 -12.00 -11.86
CA ILE A 173 8.19 -13.13 -12.02
C ILE A 173 7.84 -13.34 -13.49
N ILE A 174 7.82 -14.62 -13.91
CA ILE A 174 7.20 -15.03 -15.16
C ILE A 174 6.04 -15.97 -14.86
N ILE A 175 4.85 -15.58 -15.29
CA ILE A 175 3.64 -16.38 -15.15
C ILE A 175 3.44 -17.17 -16.44
N MET A 176 3.58 -18.50 -16.37
CA MET A 176 3.31 -19.41 -17.48
C MET A 176 1.89 -19.97 -17.39
N VAL A 177 1.05 -19.69 -18.38
CA VAL A 177 -0.37 -20.07 -18.37
C VAL A 177 -0.66 -21.10 -19.46
N ASP A 178 -1.21 -22.26 -19.07
CA ASP A 178 -1.74 -23.23 -20.04
C ASP A 178 -3.03 -22.68 -20.66
N ILE A 179 -3.06 -22.55 -21.98
CA ILE A 179 -4.25 -22.17 -22.75
C ILE A 179 -4.72 -23.31 -23.68
N SER A 180 -4.31 -24.55 -23.41
CA SER A 180 -4.74 -25.73 -24.14
C SER A 180 -6.24 -25.98 -24.04
N GLY A 181 -6.78 -26.77 -24.98
CA GLY A 181 -8.20 -27.18 -25.00
C GLY A 181 -8.72 -27.73 -23.66
N SER A 182 -7.85 -28.31 -22.84
CA SER A 182 -8.19 -28.88 -21.52
C SER A 182 -8.60 -27.83 -20.48
N MET A 183 -8.21 -26.57 -20.69
CA MET A 183 -8.50 -25.45 -19.81
C MET A 183 -9.86 -24.78 -20.12
N LYS A 184 -10.60 -25.27 -21.12
CA LYS A 184 -11.90 -24.71 -21.49
C LYS A 184 -12.91 -24.74 -20.34
N GLY A 185 -13.65 -23.64 -20.18
CA GLY A 185 -14.71 -23.50 -19.16
C GLY A 185 -14.15 -23.00 -17.83
N LEU A 186 -14.57 -23.63 -16.73
CA LEU A 186 -14.30 -23.17 -15.36
C LEU A 186 -12.80 -23.06 -15.06
N LYS A 187 -11.96 -23.96 -15.59
CA LYS A 187 -10.51 -23.96 -15.36
C LYS A 187 -9.84 -22.68 -15.85
N MET A 188 -10.21 -22.16 -17.02
CA MET A 188 -9.71 -20.89 -17.54
C MET A 188 -10.18 -19.71 -16.68
N THR A 189 -11.43 -19.73 -16.21
CA THR A 189 -11.95 -18.69 -15.32
C THR A 189 -11.20 -18.65 -14.00
N ILE A 190 -10.94 -19.83 -13.40
CA ILE A 190 -10.13 -19.94 -12.18
C ILE A 190 -8.70 -19.46 -12.46
N ALA A 191 -8.07 -19.91 -13.55
CA ALA A 191 -6.71 -19.49 -13.89
C ALA A 191 -6.60 -17.97 -14.08
N LYS A 192 -7.54 -17.33 -14.79
CA LYS A 192 -7.61 -15.87 -14.93
C LYS A 192 -7.74 -15.18 -13.57
N HIS A 193 -8.63 -15.67 -12.71
CA HIS A 193 -8.80 -15.11 -11.38
C HIS A 193 -7.52 -15.27 -10.53
N THR A 194 -6.87 -16.44 -10.58
CA THR A 194 -5.59 -16.68 -9.90
C THR A 194 -4.49 -15.75 -10.39
N ILE A 195 -4.39 -15.52 -11.71
CA ILE A 195 -3.40 -14.58 -12.26
C ILE A 195 -3.68 -13.18 -11.74
N ASN A 196 -4.92 -12.71 -11.75
CA ASN A 196 -5.28 -11.40 -11.21
C ASN A 196 -4.89 -11.29 -9.74
N THR A 197 -5.25 -12.29 -8.93
CA THR A 197 -4.89 -12.30 -7.51
C THR A 197 -3.37 -12.29 -7.30
N ILE A 198 -2.57 -12.96 -8.14
CA ILE A 198 -1.10 -12.89 -8.08
C ILE A 198 -0.59 -11.51 -8.54
N LEU A 199 -1.20 -10.88 -9.54
CA LEU A 199 -0.82 -9.54 -9.99
C LEU A 199 -1.17 -8.47 -8.94
N ASP A 200 -2.25 -8.69 -8.19
CA ASP A 200 -2.68 -7.82 -7.08
C ASP A 200 -1.68 -7.86 -5.92
N THR A 201 -0.91 -8.95 -5.76
CA THR A 201 0.15 -9.07 -4.74
C THR A 201 1.51 -8.51 -5.21
N LEU A 202 1.61 -8.01 -6.43
CA LEU A 202 2.83 -7.36 -6.92
C LEU A 202 2.81 -5.87 -6.60
N GLY A 203 3.94 -5.37 -6.08
CA GLY A 203 4.18 -3.96 -5.85
C GLY A 203 4.90 -3.30 -7.03
N GLU A 204 5.08 -1.99 -6.95
CA GLU A 204 5.74 -1.20 -8.00
C GLU A 204 7.22 -1.56 -8.20
N ASN A 205 7.87 -2.17 -7.20
CA ASN A 205 9.26 -2.61 -7.32
C ASN A 205 9.41 -3.99 -7.99
N ASP A 206 8.30 -4.65 -8.30
CA ASP A 206 8.29 -5.98 -8.90
C ASP A 206 8.20 -5.91 -10.42
N PHE A 207 8.85 -6.85 -11.09
CA PHE A 207 8.76 -6.99 -12.54
C PHE A 207 8.05 -8.30 -12.90
N VAL A 208 7.15 -8.24 -13.87
CA VAL A 208 6.33 -9.37 -14.27
C VAL A 208 6.22 -9.46 -15.78
N ASN A 209 6.04 -10.69 -16.28
CA ASN A 209 5.51 -10.93 -17.62
C ASN A 209 4.64 -12.19 -17.62
N VAL A 210 3.59 -12.20 -18.44
CA VAL A 210 2.66 -13.33 -18.58
C VAL A 210 2.83 -13.94 -19.96
N ILE A 211 3.18 -15.23 -19.99
CA ILE A 211 3.28 -16.01 -21.21
C ILE A 211 2.23 -17.12 -21.22
N ALA A 212 1.48 -17.19 -22.31
CA ALA A 212 0.53 -18.26 -22.58
C ALA A 212 1.18 -19.33 -23.45
N TYR A 213 0.92 -20.61 -23.18
CA TYR A 213 1.51 -21.70 -23.95
C TYR A 213 0.49 -22.75 -24.41
N THR A 214 0.78 -23.27 -25.61
CA THR A 214 0.09 -24.38 -26.27
C THR A 214 1.18 -25.27 -26.90
N ASP A 215 1.13 -25.54 -28.21
CA ASP A 215 2.22 -26.07 -29.00
C ASP A 215 3.32 -25.02 -29.28
N TYR A 216 2.98 -23.74 -29.14
CA TYR A 216 3.90 -22.60 -29.17
C TYR A 216 3.70 -21.66 -27.97
N VAL A 217 4.66 -20.77 -27.77
CA VAL A 217 4.65 -19.73 -26.71
C VAL A 217 4.10 -18.43 -27.30
N ARG A 218 3.16 -17.80 -26.59
CA ARG A 218 2.54 -16.53 -26.96
C ARG A 218 2.63 -15.59 -25.77
N TYR A 219 3.12 -14.37 -26.00
CA TYR A 219 3.03 -13.31 -25.00
C TYR A 219 1.59 -12.80 -24.96
N VAL A 220 1.05 -12.58 -23.76
CA VAL A 220 -0.31 -12.03 -23.63
C VAL A 220 -0.35 -10.62 -24.23
N GLU A 221 0.63 -9.79 -23.91
CA GLU A 221 0.86 -8.50 -24.54
C GLU A 221 2.07 -8.56 -25.50
N PRO A 222 1.88 -8.40 -26.82
CA PRO A 222 2.95 -8.45 -27.81
C PRO A 222 4.07 -7.43 -27.60
N CYS A 223 3.78 -6.26 -27.01
CA CYS A 223 4.77 -5.22 -26.73
C CYS A 223 5.80 -5.65 -25.67
N PHE A 224 5.43 -6.56 -24.77
CA PHE A 224 6.30 -7.05 -23.69
C PHE A 224 7.11 -8.28 -24.09
N ARG A 225 7.35 -8.46 -25.40
CA ARG A 225 8.03 -9.63 -25.93
C ARG A 225 9.50 -9.66 -25.50
N GLY A 226 9.84 -10.66 -24.69
CA GLY A 226 11.23 -10.95 -24.32
C GLY A 226 11.79 -10.09 -23.19
N THR A 227 10.94 -9.29 -22.53
CA THR A 227 11.32 -8.38 -21.44
C THR A 227 10.38 -8.56 -20.26
N LEU A 228 10.85 -8.31 -19.04
CA LEU A 228 9.95 -8.12 -17.89
C LEU A 228 9.51 -6.66 -17.85
N VAL A 229 8.31 -6.40 -17.36
CA VAL A 229 7.77 -5.05 -17.19
C VAL A 229 7.42 -4.79 -15.73
N GLN A 230 7.53 -3.54 -15.31
CA GLN A 230 7.18 -3.15 -13.95
C GLN A 230 5.68 -3.42 -13.70
N ALA A 231 5.34 -3.95 -12.52
CA ALA A 231 3.99 -4.35 -12.15
C ALA A 231 3.10 -3.15 -11.75
N ASP A 232 3.11 -2.08 -12.54
CA ASP A 232 2.26 -0.91 -12.34
C ASP A 232 0.78 -1.24 -12.61
N LEU A 233 -0.14 -0.41 -12.10
CA LEU A 233 -1.59 -0.59 -12.30
C LEU A 233 -1.94 -0.75 -13.79
N ASP A 234 -1.44 0.16 -14.64
CA ASP A 234 -1.72 0.14 -16.08
C ASP A 234 -1.17 -1.11 -16.77
N ASN A 235 0.05 -1.54 -16.42
CA ASN A 235 0.67 -2.73 -17.02
C ASN A 235 -0.05 -4.02 -16.61
N ARG A 236 -0.53 -4.10 -15.36
CA ARG A 236 -1.24 -5.28 -14.83
C ARG A 236 -2.57 -5.52 -15.53
N GLU A 237 -3.32 -4.45 -15.84
CA GLU A 237 -4.60 -4.57 -16.56
C GLU A 237 -4.41 -5.18 -17.95
N LEU A 238 -3.36 -4.76 -18.67
CA LEU A 238 -3.06 -5.26 -20.02
C LEU A 238 -2.68 -6.75 -20.06
N LEU A 239 -2.14 -7.30 -18.96
CA LEU A 239 -1.62 -8.67 -18.89
C LEU A 239 -2.70 -9.77 -18.75
N VAL A 240 -3.99 -9.39 -18.67
CA VAL A 240 -5.09 -10.30 -18.31
C VAL A 240 -6.14 -10.45 -19.42
N GLU A 241 -6.32 -9.43 -20.26
CA GLU A 241 -7.47 -9.34 -21.18
C GLU A 241 -7.45 -10.39 -22.30
N GLU A 242 -6.27 -10.87 -22.70
CA GLU A 242 -6.08 -11.69 -23.91
C GLU A 242 -5.73 -13.18 -23.66
N LEU A 243 -6.50 -13.90 -22.86
CA LEU A 243 -6.36 -15.37 -22.74
C LEU A 243 -7.53 -16.12 -23.39
N HIS A 244 -7.22 -16.82 -24.49
CA HIS A 244 -8.14 -17.63 -25.27
C HIS A 244 -7.61 -19.05 -25.45
N VAL A 245 -8.51 -20.03 -25.27
CA VAL A 245 -8.17 -21.45 -25.33
C VAL A 245 -7.94 -21.92 -26.77
N LYS A 246 -6.78 -22.54 -27.05
CA LYS A 246 -6.39 -23.10 -28.36
C LYS A 246 -5.45 -24.30 -28.21
N GLY A 247 -5.49 -25.24 -29.15
CA GLY A 247 -4.43 -26.26 -29.31
C GLY A 247 -4.23 -27.24 -28.14
N GLU A 248 -3.04 -27.85 -28.12
CA GLU A 248 -2.60 -28.85 -27.14
C GLU A 248 -1.44 -28.32 -26.29
N ALA A 249 -1.30 -28.77 -25.03
CA ALA A 249 -0.29 -28.26 -24.10
C ALA A 249 1.11 -28.86 -24.34
N LYS A 250 2.13 -28.01 -24.57
CA LYS A 250 3.55 -28.38 -24.61
C LYS A 250 4.42 -27.42 -23.79
N ILE A 251 4.60 -27.75 -22.51
CA ILE A 251 5.31 -26.90 -21.53
C ILE A 251 6.81 -26.68 -21.82
N LYS A 252 7.48 -27.60 -22.53
CA LYS A 252 8.95 -27.55 -22.74
C LYS A 252 9.41 -26.25 -23.40
N ASN A 253 8.66 -25.76 -24.39
CA ASN A 253 8.99 -24.53 -25.09
C ASN A 253 8.78 -23.29 -24.19
N ALA A 254 7.72 -23.31 -23.37
CA ALA A 254 7.40 -22.24 -22.44
C ALA A 254 8.46 -22.09 -21.35
N MET A 255 8.91 -23.21 -20.76
CA MET A 255 10.00 -23.19 -19.78
C MET A 255 11.29 -22.63 -20.37
N LYS A 256 11.66 -23.05 -21.59
CA LYS A 256 12.87 -22.55 -22.25
C LYS A 256 12.81 -21.03 -22.51
N GLU A 257 11.66 -20.51 -22.95
CA GLU A 257 11.50 -19.07 -23.16
C GLU A 257 11.48 -18.31 -21.82
N SER A 258 10.87 -18.85 -20.77
CA SER A 258 10.85 -18.23 -19.44
C SER A 258 12.27 -18.06 -18.87
N PHE A 259 13.07 -19.13 -18.89
CA PHE A 259 14.47 -19.04 -18.43
C PHE A 259 15.33 -18.12 -19.30
N LYS A 260 14.97 -17.95 -20.56
CA LYS A 260 15.65 -17.01 -21.46
C LYS A 260 15.31 -15.55 -21.10
N ILE A 261 14.06 -15.25 -20.75
CA ILE A 261 13.64 -13.90 -20.33
C ILE A 261 14.27 -13.53 -18.98
N LEU A 262 14.31 -14.47 -18.02
CA LEU A 262 14.92 -14.25 -16.71
C LEU A 262 16.46 -14.06 -16.77
N ASN A 263 17.07 -14.23 -17.94
CA ASN A 263 18.46 -13.90 -18.26
C ASN A 263 19.55 -14.38 -17.27
N GLU A 264 19.23 -15.37 -16.42
CA GLU A 264 20.17 -16.03 -15.52
C GLU A 264 20.30 -17.52 -15.87
N VAL A 265 21.40 -17.84 -16.54
CA VAL A 265 21.87 -19.22 -16.65
C VAL A 265 22.61 -19.58 -15.37
N ARG A 266 21.86 -20.15 -14.42
CA ARG A 266 22.31 -21.33 -13.68
C ARG A 266 21.14 -22.29 -13.58
N VAL A 267 21.01 -23.15 -14.59
CA VAL A 267 20.36 -24.45 -14.43
C VAL A 267 21.26 -25.28 -13.50
N SER A 268 21.21 -24.95 -12.21
CA SER A 268 21.77 -25.73 -11.13
C SER A 268 20.61 -26.50 -10.52
N SER A 269 20.78 -27.81 -10.47
CA SER A 269 19.86 -28.84 -9.99
C SER A 269 19.04 -28.43 -8.76
N GLU A 270 17.72 -28.66 -8.88
CA GLU A 270 16.62 -28.43 -7.91
C GLU A 270 16.02 -27.02 -7.89
N VAL A 271 14.95 -26.84 -8.68
CA VAL A 271 13.99 -25.76 -8.45
C VAL A 271 13.35 -25.99 -7.09
N ARG A 272 13.68 -25.15 -6.11
CA ARG A 272 12.99 -25.14 -4.80
C ARG A 272 11.67 -24.41 -4.96
N GLY A 273 10.70 -25.12 -5.53
CA GLY A 273 9.36 -24.63 -5.78
C GLY A 273 8.36 -25.08 -4.72
N TYR A 274 7.13 -24.58 -4.86
CA TYR A 274 5.98 -24.97 -4.09
C TYR A 274 4.85 -25.35 -5.04
N TYR A 275 4.00 -26.31 -4.63
CA TYR A 275 2.89 -26.79 -5.43
C TYR A 275 1.60 -26.67 -4.62
N THR A 276 0.60 -26.02 -5.21
CA THR A 276 -0.75 -25.93 -4.68
C THR A 276 -1.76 -26.43 -5.70
N HIS A 277 -2.89 -26.92 -5.20
CA HIS A 277 -4.01 -27.32 -6.02
C HIS A 277 -5.21 -26.42 -5.73
N ILE A 278 -5.59 -25.61 -6.72
CA ILE A 278 -6.72 -24.69 -6.64
C ILE A 278 -7.91 -25.32 -7.37
N SER A 279 -8.97 -25.61 -6.63
CA SER A 279 -10.18 -26.26 -7.20
C SER A 279 -11.32 -25.27 -7.40
N THR A 280 -11.41 -24.26 -6.52
CA THR A 280 -12.50 -23.29 -6.50
C THR A 280 -11.97 -21.86 -6.51
N LEU A 281 -12.85 -20.90 -6.80
CA LEU A 281 -12.51 -19.48 -6.73
C LEU A 281 -12.26 -19.01 -5.28
N ALA A 282 -12.88 -19.66 -4.29
CA ALA A 282 -12.69 -19.33 -2.88
C ALA A 282 -11.28 -19.70 -2.39
N ASP A 283 -10.72 -20.80 -2.91
CA ASP A 283 -9.40 -21.31 -2.51
C ASP A 283 -8.25 -20.43 -3.06
N VAL A 284 -8.52 -19.57 -4.05
CA VAL A 284 -7.47 -18.80 -4.74
C VAL A 284 -6.71 -17.91 -3.77
N GLN A 285 -7.42 -17.16 -2.94
CA GLN A 285 -6.82 -16.18 -2.03
C GLN A 285 -5.85 -16.84 -1.04
N GLU A 286 -6.28 -17.93 -0.40
CA GLU A 286 -5.46 -18.63 0.60
C GLU A 286 -4.22 -19.27 -0.02
N ASN A 287 -4.37 -19.93 -1.18
CA ASN A 287 -3.25 -20.60 -1.85
C ASN A 287 -2.23 -19.63 -2.47
N VAL A 288 -2.66 -18.44 -2.89
CA VAL A 288 -1.74 -17.40 -3.37
C VAL A 288 -0.93 -16.87 -2.19
N MET A 289 -1.50 -16.70 -1.00
CA MET A 289 -0.70 -16.20 0.13
C MET A 289 0.41 -17.14 0.59
N GLU A 290 0.28 -18.44 0.38
CA GLU A 290 1.33 -19.42 0.70
C GLU A 290 2.65 -19.20 -0.07
N TYR A 291 2.61 -18.65 -1.30
CA TYR A 291 3.86 -18.41 -2.03
C TYR A 291 4.72 -17.33 -1.35
N LEU A 292 4.10 -16.36 -0.67
CA LEU A 292 4.82 -15.32 0.07
C LEU A 292 5.69 -15.93 1.17
N HIS A 293 5.17 -16.92 1.89
CA HIS A 293 5.93 -17.65 2.91
C HIS A 293 7.15 -18.40 2.34
N VAL A 294 7.09 -18.82 1.08
CA VAL A 294 8.23 -19.47 0.41
C VAL A 294 9.29 -18.43 0.03
N LEU A 295 8.86 -17.27 -0.46
CA LEU A 295 9.75 -16.17 -0.84
C LEU A 295 10.40 -15.49 0.37
N SER A 296 9.77 -15.51 1.54
CA SER A 296 10.32 -14.91 2.76
C SER A 296 11.46 -15.74 3.38
N ARG A 297 11.58 -17.04 3.09
CA ARG A 297 12.54 -17.94 3.74
C ARG A 297 14.00 -17.47 3.64
N PRO A 298 14.52 -17.04 2.48
CA PRO A 298 15.90 -16.57 2.38
C PRO A 298 16.15 -15.32 3.22
N MET A 299 15.17 -14.41 3.31
CA MET A 299 15.26 -13.20 4.15
C MET A 299 15.34 -13.57 5.63
N VAL A 300 14.53 -14.54 6.06
CA VAL A 300 14.56 -15.06 7.43
C VAL A 300 15.91 -15.67 7.77
N ILE A 301 16.45 -16.51 6.87
CA ILE A 301 17.74 -17.20 7.08
C ILE A 301 18.89 -16.20 7.15
N ASN A 302 18.85 -15.16 6.29
CA ASN A 302 19.86 -14.11 6.28
C ASN A 302 19.72 -13.11 7.44
N HIS A 303 18.65 -13.22 8.25
CA HIS A 303 18.30 -12.28 9.30
C HIS A 303 18.24 -10.84 8.79
N ASP A 304 17.66 -10.68 7.59
CA ASP A 304 17.62 -9.39 6.91
C ASP A 304 16.31 -8.67 7.22
N HIS A 305 16.41 -7.61 8.01
CA HIS A 305 15.27 -6.77 8.40
C HIS A 305 15.18 -5.54 7.53
N ASP A 306 14.81 -5.74 6.28
CA ASP A 306 14.54 -4.63 5.38
C ASP A 306 13.31 -3.86 5.84
N ILE A 307 13.51 -2.57 6.11
CA ILE A 307 12.42 -1.65 6.39
C ILE A 307 11.97 -1.04 5.08
N ILE A 308 10.68 -1.18 4.78
CA ILE A 308 10.08 -0.68 3.55
C ILE A 308 9.14 0.48 3.84
N TRP A 309 9.04 1.38 2.88
CA TRP A 309 8.07 2.48 2.85
C TRP A 309 7.11 2.22 1.70
N THR A 310 5.81 2.22 1.99
CA THR A 310 4.81 2.07 0.93
C THR A 310 4.61 3.36 0.17
N GLU A 311 4.13 3.21 -1.06
CA GLU A 311 3.48 4.26 -1.82
C GLU A 311 2.31 4.91 -1.07
N ALA A 312 1.84 6.04 -1.58
CA ALA A 312 0.67 6.72 -1.04
C ALA A 312 -0.57 5.87 -1.31
N TYR A 313 -1.28 5.47 -0.25
CA TYR A 313 -2.54 4.75 -0.35
C TYR A 313 -3.60 5.34 0.56
N MET A 314 -4.82 4.86 0.41
CA MET A 314 -5.99 5.28 1.17
C MET A 314 -6.54 4.05 1.89
N ASP A 315 -6.69 4.13 3.21
CA ASP A 315 -7.30 3.03 3.96
C ASP A 315 -8.83 3.13 3.87
N THR A 316 -9.43 2.20 3.15
CA THR A 316 -10.88 2.13 2.93
C THR A 316 -11.65 1.63 4.15
N VAL A 317 -10.99 1.04 5.16
CA VAL A 317 -11.67 0.32 6.26
C VAL A 317 -11.85 1.19 7.50
N LEU A 318 -11.00 2.19 7.72
CA LEU A 318 -11.07 3.05 8.90
C LEU A 318 -12.15 4.14 8.85
N PHE A 319 -12.73 4.44 7.67
CA PHE A 319 -13.50 5.67 7.50
C PHE A 319 -14.93 5.41 6.99
N THR A 320 -15.86 5.38 7.94
CA THR A 320 -17.31 5.35 7.68
C THR A 320 -17.86 6.69 7.19
N THR A 321 -17.11 7.79 7.35
CA THR A 321 -17.50 9.12 6.88
C THR A 321 -16.71 9.56 5.65
N LYS A 322 -17.44 10.10 4.67
CA LYS A 322 -16.96 10.54 3.35
C LYS A 322 -15.87 11.62 3.37
N ALA A 323 -15.68 12.30 4.51
CA ALA A 323 -14.68 13.35 4.68
C ALA A 323 -13.34 12.82 5.22
N GLN A 324 -13.37 11.73 5.98
CA GLN A 324 -12.18 11.14 6.61
C GLN A 324 -11.54 10.06 5.71
N SER A 325 -12.32 9.46 4.82
CA SER A 325 -11.85 8.51 3.80
C SER A 325 -10.95 9.14 2.72
N LEU A 326 -10.59 10.42 2.82
CA LEU A 326 -9.83 11.16 1.79
C LEU A 326 -8.36 11.40 2.19
N LEU A 327 -7.91 10.82 3.31
CA LEU A 327 -6.54 11.00 3.81
C LEU A 327 -5.61 9.97 3.18
N LEU A 328 -4.70 10.47 2.35
CA LEU A 328 -3.57 9.69 1.83
C LEU A 328 -2.56 9.44 2.96
N MET A 329 -2.09 8.21 3.05
CA MET A 329 -1.11 7.76 4.03
C MET A 329 0.02 7.00 3.34
N THR A 330 1.16 6.95 4.02
CA THR A 330 2.28 6.04 3.71
C THR A 330 2.62 5.29 4.98
N SER A 331 3.11 4.07 4.84
CA SER A 331 3.38 3.21 5.98
C SER A 331 4.80 2.71 5.94
N VAL A 332 5.44 2.76 7.10
CA VAL A 332 6.72 2.08 7.33
C VAL A 332 6.42 0.70 7.86
N ALA A 333 6.98 -0.33 7.24
CA ALA A 333 6.75 -1.71 7.62
C ALA A 333 8.07 -2.49 7.74
N MET A 334 8.07 -3.46 8.66
CA MET A 334 9.22 -4.34 8.93
C MET A 334 8.72 -5.77 9.20
N PRO A 335 9.32 -6.79 8.59
CA PRO A 335 8.97 -8.17 8.86
C PRO A 335 9.45 -8.61 10.24
N VAL A 336 8.73 -9.58 10.82
CA VAL A 336 9.02 -10.19 12.13
C VAL A 336 9.25 -11.68 11.91
N PHE A 337 10.41 -12.16 12.35
CA PHE A 337 10.83 -13.54 12.12
C PHE A 337 10.90 -14.36 13.41
N SER A 338 10.66 -15.67 13.31
CA SER A 338 10.88 -16.55 14.45
C SER A 338 12.37 -16.77 14.68
N LYS A 339 12.85 -16.43 15.88
CA LYS A 339 14.25 -16.64 16.32
C LYS A 339 14.49 -18.01 16.95
N LYS A 340 13.48 -18.88 17.02
CA LYS A 340 13.59 -20.20 17.66
C LYS A 340 14.56 -21.09 16.89
N THR A 341 15.46 -21.76 17.60
CA THR A 341 16.50 -22.60 16.98
C THR A 341 15.93 -23.73 16.13
N GLU A 342 14.76 -24.24 16.50
CA GLU A 342 14.05 -25.32 15.81
C GLU A 342 13.44 -24.87 14.46
N THR A 343 13.06 -23.59 14.34
CA THR A 343 12.35 -23.03 13.19
C THR A 343 13.26 -22.24 12.25
N LEU A 344 14.50 -21.95 12.66
CA LEU A 344 15.51 -21.24 11.86
C LEU A 344 15.71 -21.85 10.47
N SER A 345 15.72 -23.18 10.35
CA SER A 345 15.90 -23.87 9.06
C SER A 345 14.67 -23.80 8.15
N HIS A 346 13.48 -23.57 8.74
CA HIS A 346 12.22 -23.46 8.01
C HIS A 346 11.97 -22.02 7.53
N GLY A 347 12.62 -21.03 8.13
CA GLY A 347 12.52 -19.63 7.73
C GLY A 347 11.10 -19.07 7.95
N ILE A 348 10.60 -19.15 9.19
CA ILE A 348 9.22 -18.77 9.52
C ILE A 348 9.08 -17.25 9.68
N LEU A 349 8.23 -16.66 8.84
CA LEU A 349 7.69 -15.31 9.00
C LEU A 349 6.54 -15.37 10.02
N LEU A 350 6.67 -14.65 11.14
CA LEU A 350 5.61 -14.52 12.14
C LEU A 350 4.54 -13.51 11.70
N GLY A 351 4.99 -12.44 11.04
CA GLY A 351 4.12 -11.38 10.53
C GLY A 351 4.90 -10.14 10.14
N VAL A 352 4.19 -9.01 10.03
CA VAL A 352 4.76 -7.71 9.68
C VAL A 352 4.23 -6.69 10.67
N VAL A 353 5.13 -5.82 11.14
CA VAL A 353 4.76 -4.65 11.94
C VAL A 353 4.81 -3.42 11.05
N GLY A 354 3.72 -2.66 11.04
CA GLY A 354 3.59 -1.42 10.28
C GLY A 354 3.23 -0.23 11.18
N SER A 355 3.62 0.97 10.76
CA SER A 355 3.09 2.22 11.33
C SER A 355 2.77 3.20 10.21
N ASP A 356 1.52 3.68 10.21
CA ASP A 356 1.02 4.62 9.22
C ASP A 356 1.42 6.05 9.56
N ILE A 357 1.62 6.84 8.51
CA ILE A 357 1.94 8.27 8.55
C ILE A 357 1.01 8.99 7.58
N PRO A 358 0.09 9.82 8.08
CA PRO A 358 -0.73 10.66 7.23
C PRO A 358 0.15 11.65 6.47
N LEU A 359 0.05 11.66 5.14
CA LEU A 359 0.88 12.51 4.29
C LEU A 359 0.61 13.99 4.52
N MET A 360 -0.58 14.33 5.02
CA MET A 360 -0.91 15.70 5.44
C MET A 360 -0.02 16.19 6.59
N GLU A 361 0.34 15.32 7.55
CA GLU A 361 1.25 15.68 8.65
C GLU A 361 2.68 15.91 8.14
N VAL A 362 3.13 15.09 7.19
CA VAL A 362 4.43 15.29 6.53
C VAL A 362 4.46 16.64 5.82
N MET A 363 3.39 16.98 5.08
CA MET A 363 3.29 18.23 4.33
C MET A 363 3.13 19.47 5.21
N LYS A 364 2.80 19.33 6.50
CA LYS A 364 2.80 20.46 7.47
C LYS A 364 4.22 20.87 7.87
N LEU A 365 5.21 19.98 7.73
CA LEU A 365 6.62 20.29 7.98
C LEU A 365 7.19 21.24 6.91
N ALA A 366 6.60 21.28 5.71
CA ALA A 366 6.99 22.22 4.68
C ALA A 366 6.45 23.63 4.97
N PRO A 367 7.30 24.67 5.11
CA PRO A 367 6.89 26.01 5.52
C PRO A 367 6.17 26.77 4.38
N ARG A 368 4.87 26.51 4.20
CA ARG A 368 4.04 27.16 3.15
C ARG A 368 4.02 28.69 3.25
N TYR A 369 4.08 29.22 4.47
CA TYR A 369 4.05 30.66 4.70
C TYR A 369 5.30 31.38 4.20
N MET A 370 6.43 30.67 4.04
CA MET A 370 7.67 31.23 3.50
C MET A 370 7.73 31.17 1.97
N LEU A 371 7.04 30.20 1.35
CA LEU A 371 7.10 29.94 -0.10
C LEU A 371 6.26 30.92 -0.94
N GLY A 372 5.33 31.65 -0.32
CA GLY A 372 4.41 32.56 -1.01
C GLY A 372 3.25 31.86 -1.73
N ALA A 373 2.40 32.62 -2.43
CA ALA A 373 1.14 32.12 -2.98
C ALA A 373 1.29 31.11 -4.13
N HIS A 374 2.44 31.08 -4.80
CA HIS A 374 2.71 30.18 -5.94
C HIS A 374 3.72 29.08 -5.60
N GLY A 375 4.37 29.16 -4.44
CA GLY A 375 5.36 28.16 -4.03
C GLY A 375 4.69 27.01 -3.29
N TYR A 376 5.13 25.79 -3.58
CA TYR A 376 4.66 24.59 -2.91
C TYR A 376 5.79 23.56 -2.80
N ALA A 377 5.66 22.67 -1.82
CA ALA A 377 6.48 21.48 -1.72
C ALA A 377 5.73 20.28 -2.28
N PHE A 378 6.48 19.29 -2.76
CA PHE A 378 5.96 17.99 -3.16
C PHE A 378 6.98 16.92 -2.80
N LEU A 379 6.51 15.70 -2.60
CA LEU A 379 7.32 14.54 -2.25
C LEU A 379 7.28 13.55 -3.40
N ILE A 380 8.44 12.98 -3.73
CA ILE A 380 8.60 11.97 -4.78
C ILE A 380 9.28 10.73 -4.23
N THR A 381 8.93 9.57 -4.79
CA THR A 381 9.62 8.30 -4.52
C THR A 381 10.83 8.15 -5.44
N ASN A 382 11.67 7.14 -5.16
CA ASN A 382 12.77 6.71 -6.04
C ASN A 382 12.30 6.23 -7.42
N ASN A 383 11.05 5.75 -7.52
CA ASN A 383 10.41 5.34 -8.77
C ASN A 383 9.80 6.52 -9.55
N GLY A 384 9.89 7.75 -9.03
CA GLY A 384 9.35 8.95 -9.68
C GLY A 384 7.86 9.18 -9.42
N TYR A 385 7.23 8.39 -8.56
CA TYR A 385 5.84 8.60 -8.17
C TYR A 385 5.70 9.75 -7.18
N ILE A 386 4.60 10.49 -7.30
CA ILE A 386 4.28 11.60 -6.39
C ILE A 386 3.69 11.00 -5.11
N LEU A 387 4.43 11.09 -4.02
CA LEU A 387 3.97 10.68 -2.70
C LEU A 387 3.01 11.73 -2.10
N ALA A 388 3.31 13.02 -2.27
CA ALA A 388 2.44 14.10 -1.81
C ALA A 388 2.54 15.33 -2.70
N HIS A 389 1.40 15.91 -3.09
CA HIS A 389 1.33 17.13 -3.88
C HIS A 389 0.04 17.91 -3.56
N PRO A 390 0.02 19.26 -3.61
CA PRO A 390 -1.18 20.05 -3.35
C PRO A 390 -2.39 19.69 -4.21
N ASP A 391 -2.17 19.22 -5.43
CA ASP A 391 -3.21 18.78 -6.38
C ASP A 391 -3.45 17.27 -6.39
N LEU A 392 -2.70 16.48 -5.61
CA LEU A 392 -2.94 15.04 -5.50
C LEU A 392 -4.29 14.82 -4.80
N ARG A 393 -5.19 14.11 -5.46
CA ARG A 393 -6.54 13.81 -4.95
C ARG A 393 -6.84 12.33 -5.16
N PRO A 394 -7.49 11.67 -4.19
CA PRO A 394 -7.98 10.31 -4.41
C PRO A 394 -9.05 10.35 -5.50
N LEU A 395 -8.96 9.41 -6.44
CA LEU A 395 -10.01 9.18 -7.42
C LEU A 395 -11.15 8.44 -6.72
N VAL A 396 -12.27 9.12 -6.52
CA VAL A 396 -13.51 8.47 -6.06
C VAL A 396 -14.23 7.97 -7.30
N SER A 397 -14.00 6.71 -7.67
CA SER A 397 -14.77 6.03 -8.74
C SER A 397 -16.09 5.51 -8.21
#